data_AF-A0A2V7VAP1-F1
#
_entry.id   AF-A0A2V7VAP1-F1
#
_cell.length_a   1.000
_cell.length_b   1.000
_cell.length_c   1.000
_cell.angle_alpha   90.00
_cell.angle_beta   90.00
_cell.angle_gamma   90.00
#
_symmetry.space_group_name_H-M   'P 1'
#
loop_
_entity.id
_entity.type
_entity.pdbx_description
1 polymer ?
#
loop_
_entity_poly.entity_id
_entity_poly.type
_entity_poly.pdbx_seq_one_letter_code
_entity_poly.pdbx_strand_id
1 'polypeptide(L)'
;MTEALRRLGGWRRYALILAGDTLAIAAALYLAFFLRFEGRIPPDRVGQLLRCLPVLLTIRLALHLAFGIHRWSFRLSGLQEGVRIVQVSLMGTALFAMFFYFAQRAIKDVSVGPPRSVIVIEFLITTTLLGIARFSLRLAQAWGGTLALRSHSGDWARTLIVGAGSAGELLLRDLQRSDEHHYHVLGFVDDQPSKWGTTIGGRPVLGSLDDLPRLARRWQVKQLLFAIPRLAPERLRRVLDTCAELKLDYKILPVSFAYLHDRLSVSMLQDLAPEDLLSRTPVRFDAGEI
;
A
#
# COMPACT_ATOMS: atom_id res chain seq x y z
N MET A 1 -12.06 9.01 10.03
CA MET A 1 -12.33 8.58 8.63
C MET A 1 -11.56 7.32 8.20
N THR A 2 -10.44 6.97 8.85
CA THR A 2 -9.57 5.82 8.52
C THR A 2 -10.13 4.43 8.84
N GLU A 3 -11.04 4.33 9.83
CA GLU A 3 -11.47 3.04 10.38
C GLU A 3 -12.73 2.46 9.72
N ALA A 4 -13.68 3.33 9.36
CA ALA A 4 -14.90 2.96 8.64
C ALA A 4 -14.59 2.28 7.29
N LEU A 5 -13.60 2.78 6.55
CA LEU A 5 -13.14 2.18 5.29
C LEU A 5 -12.59 0.75 5.47
N ARG A 6 -12.05 0.43 6.65
CA ARG A 6 -11.44 -0.87 6.94
C ARG A 6 -12.49 -1.97 7.22
N ARG A 7 -13.72 -1.62 7.63
CA ARG A 7 -14.82 -2.58 7.87
C ARG A 7 -15.72 -2.83 6.66
N LEU A 8 -15.58 -2.07 5.58
CA LEU A 8 -16.37 -2.24 4.36
C LEU A 8 -15.77 -3.33 3.45
N GLY A 9 -16.62 -4.22 2.92
CA GLY A 9 -16.22 -5.27 1.97
C GLY A 9 -15.62 -4.69 0.68
N GLY A 10 -14.79 -5.49 -0.01
CA GLY A 10 -13.92 -5.01 -1.10
C GLY A 10 -14.61 -4.17 -2.18
N TRP A 11 -15.83 -4.55 -2.58
CA TRP A 11 -16.63 -3.83 -3.57
C TRP A 11 -17.08 -2.43 -3.09
N ARG A 12 -17.42 -2.26 -1.82
CA ARG A 12 -17.78 -0.95 -1.24
C ARG A 12 -16.57 0.00 -1.16
N ARG A 13 -15.38 -0.53 -0.84
CA ARG A 13 -14.13 0.27 -0.88
C ARG A 13 -13.81 0.72 -2.31
N TYR A 14 -13.97 -0.18 -3.27
CA TYR A 14 -13.77 0.11 -4.69
C TYR A 14 -14.72 1.22 -5.18
N ALA A 15 -16.01 1.13 -4.84
CA ALA A 15 -17.00 2.15 -5.18
C ALA A 15 -16.65 3.53 -4.57
N LEU A 16 -16.16 3.58 -3.32
CA LEU A 16 -15.76 4.84 -2.67
C LEU A 16 -14.51 5.47 -3.31
N ILE A 17 -13.52 4.67 -3.73
CA ILE A 17 -12.34 5.18 -4.46
C ILE A 17 -12.77 5.72 -5.84
N LEU A 18 -13.63 4.99 -6.55
CA LEU A 18 -14.15 5.40 -7.86
C LEU A 18 -14.98 6.69 -7.77
N ALA A 19 -15.82 6.83 -6.74
CA ALA A 19 -16.58 8.05 -6.47
C ALA A 19 -15.65 9.24 -6.13
N GLY A 20 -14.59 9.01 -5.33
CA GLY A 20 -13.58 10.02 -5.03
C GLY A 20 -12.81 10.49 -6.27
N ASP A 21 -12.37 9.57 -7.13
CA ASP A 21 -11.73 9.89 -8.40
C ASP A 21 -12.68 10.66 -9.34
N THR A 22 -13.95 10.26 -9.41
CA THR A 22 -14.99 10.92 -10.22
C THR A 22 -15.22 12.37 -9.76
N LEU A 23 -15.34 12.58 -8.45
CA LEU A 23 -15.47 13.91 -7.85
C LEU A 23 -14.22 14.76 -8.09
N ALA A 24 -13.02 14.18 -8.00
CA ALA A 24 -11.77 14.87 -8.27
C ALA A 24 -11.68 15.37 -9.72
N ILE A 25 -12.05 14.54 -10.71
CA ILE A 25 -12.07 14.93 -12.12
C ILE A 25 -13.11 16.05 -12.38
N ALA A 26 -14.31 15.92 -11.80
CA ALA A 26 -15.37 16.93 -11.94
C ALA A 26 -14.95 18.28 -11.32
N ALA A 27 -14.38 18.25 -10.12
CA ALA A 27 -13.85 19.43 -9.44
C ALA A 27 -12.68 20.07 -10.21
N ALA A 28 -11.78 19.27 -10.78
CA ALA A 28 -10.66 19.76 -11.57
C ALA A 28 -11.11 20.47 -12.86
N LEU A 29 -12.11 19.95 -13.57
CA LEU A 29 -12.68 20.62 -14.74
C LEU A 29 -13.38 21.94 -14.35
N TYR A 30 -14.15 21.95 -13.27
CA TYR A 30 -14.78 23.18 -12.74
C TYR A 30 -13.72 24.23 -12.37
N LEU A 31 -12.68 23.83 -11.61
CA LEU A 31 -11.57 24.70 -11.23
C LEU A 31 -10.79 25.21 -12.45
N ALA A 32 -10.62 24.40 -13.49
CA ALA A 32 -9.95 24.82 -14.73
C ALA A 32 -10.75 25.88 -15.50
N PHE A 33 -12.08 25.79 -15.54
CA PHE A 33 -12.94 26.87 -16.04
C PHE A 33 -12.88 28.10 -15.13
N PHE A 34 -12.99 27.92 -13.81
CA PHE A 34 -12.97 29.00 -12.82
C PHE A 34 -11.67 29.82 -12.89
N LEU A 35 -10.51 29.16 -12.92
CA LEU A 35 -9.21 29.82 -13.06
C LEU A 35 -9.03 30.47 -14.44
N ARG A 36 -9.53 29.84 -15.51
CA ARG A 36 -9.43 30.41 -16.87
C ARG A 36 -10.23 31.70 -17.04
N PHE A 37 -11.33 31.85 -16.33
CA PHE A 37 -12.18 33.03 -16.38
C PHE A 37 -12.08 33.88 -15.10
N GLU A 38 -10.88 33.95 -14.51
CA GLU A 38 -10.53 34.90 -13.44
C GLU A 38 -11.49 34.88 -12.24
N GLY A 39 -12.00 33.68 -11.91
CA GLY A 39 -12.93 33.45 -10.79
C GLY A 39 -14.41 33.69 -11.11
N ARG A 40 -14.79 33.97 -12.37
CA ARG A 40 -16.18 34.11 -12.80
C ARG A 40 -16.44 33.45 -14.15
N ILE A 41 -17.03 32.26 -14.14
CA ILE A 41 -17.41 31.54 -15.38
C ILE A 41 -18.55 32.32 -16.07
N PRO A 42 -18.38 32.81 -17.32
CA PRO A 42 -19.44 33.52 -18.02
C PRO A 42 -20.64 32.61 -18.31
N PRO A 43 -21.89 33.11 -18.27
CA PRO A 43 -23.09 32.29 -18.51
C PRO A 43 -23.02 31.48 -19.82
N ASP A 44 -22.56 32.12 -20.90
CA ASP A 44 -22.40 31.51 -22.24
C ASP A 44 -21.43 30.32 -22.26
N ARG A 45 -20.54 30.23 -21.26
CA ARG A 45 -19.52 29.19 -21.12
C ARG A 45 -19.97 28.05 -20.20
N VAL A 46 -21.03 28.23 -19.41
CA VAL A 46 -21.61 27.17 -18.56
C VAL A 46 -22.12 26.01 -19.42
N GLY A 47 -22.74 26.30 -20.57
CA GLY A 47 -23.13 25.28 -21.55
C GLY A 47 -21.95 24.50 -22.13
N GLN A 48 -20.77 25.12 -22.27
CA GLN A 48 -19.55 24.42 -22.67
C GLN A 48 -19.06 23.48 -21.55
N LEU A 49 -19.02 23.95 -20.30
CA LEU A 49 -18.63 23.15 -19.13
C LEU A 49 -19.52 21.90 -19.01
N LEU A 50 -20.85 22.06 -19.10
CA LEU A 50 -21.81 20.95 -19.01
C LEU A 50 -21.68 19.94 -20.16
N ARG A 51 -21.27 20.35 -21.36
CA ARG A 51 -20.96 19.43 -22.47
C ARG A 51 -19.60 18.73 -22.31
N CYS A 52 -18.61 19.42 -21.74
CA CYS A 52 -17.27 18.86 -21.50
C CYS A 52 -17.27 17.80 -20.40
N LEU A 53 -18.04 18.02 -19.32
CA LEU A 53 -18.06 17.18 -18.13
C LEU A 53 -18.36 15.68 -18.41
N PRO A 54 -19.46 15.28 -19.07
CA PRO A 54 -19.75 13.87 -19.31
C PRO A 54 -18.73 13.20 -20.23
N VAL A 55 -18.21 13.93 -21.23
CA VAL A 55 -17.16 13.43 -22.15
C VAL A 55 -15.86 13.17 -21.38
N LEU A 56 -15.41 14.13 -20.58
CA LEU A 56 -14.20 14.00 -19.77
C LEU A 56 -14.32 12.85 -18.77
N LEU A 57 -15.44 12.79 -18.03
CA LEU A 57 -15.70 11.72 -17.06
C LEU A 57 -15.70 10.35 -17.75
N THR A 58 -16.37 10.21 -18.89
CA THR A 58 -16.42 8.93 -19.61
C THR A 58 -15.02 8.46 -20.04
N ILE A 59 -14.22 9.34 -20.65
CA ILE A 59 -12.85 9.01 -21.08
C ILE A 59 -11.95 8.68 -19.88
N ARG A 60 -11.94 9.55 -18.85
CA ARG A 60 -11.08 9.38 -17.67
C ARG A 60 -11.44 8.12 -16.89
N LEU A 61 -12.72 7.87 -16.66
CA LEU A 61 -13.18 6.69 -15.91
C LEU A 61 -12.91 5.40 -16.69
N ALA A 62 -13.16 5.37 -18.00
CA ALA A 62 -12.84 4.22 -18.85
C ALA A 62 -11.32 3.91 -18.86
N LEU A 63 -10.47 4.93 -18.91
CA LEU A 63 -9.02 4.73 -18.80
C LEU A 63 -8.57 4.28 -17.40
N HIS A 64 -9.11 4.86 -16.33
CA HIS A 64 -8.83 4.39 -14.97
C HIS A 64 -9.23 2.91 -14.81
N LEU A 65 -10.39 2.54 -15.38
CA LEU A 65 -10.93 1.18 -15.47
C LEU A 65 -9.98 0.22 -16.19
N ALA A 66 -9.59 0.54 -17.42
CA ALA A 66 -8.68 -0.28 -18.23
C ALA A 66 -7.29 -0.43 -17.60
N PHE A 67 -6.70 0.65 -17.09
CA PHE A 67 -5.36 0.64 -16.49
C PHE A 67 -5.33 0.20 -15.02
N GLY A 68 -6.50 -0.14 -14.46
CA GLY A 68 -6.62 -0.67 -13.11
C GLY A 68 -6.14 0.28 -12.01
N ILE A 69 -6.19 1.59 -12.18
CA ILE A 69 -5.61 2.56 -11.21
C ILE A 69 -6.27 2.47 -9.82
N HIS A 70 -7.57 2.16 -9.77
CA HIS A 70 -8.34 1.83 -8.58
C HIS A 70 -8.18 0.38 -8.09
N ARG A 71 -7.51 -0.51 -8.83
CA ARG A 71 -7.05 -1.81 -8.29
C ARG A 71 -5.77 -1.56 -7.49
N TRP A 72 -5.95 -0.85 -6.37
CA TRP A 72 -4.88 -0.39 -5.51
C TRP A 72 -4.02 -1.56 -5.06
N SER A 73 -2.80 -1.61 -5.57
CA SER A 73 -1.80 -2.62 -5.20
C SER A 73 -0.60 -1.86 -4.63
N PHE A 74 -0.36 -1.99 -3.33
CA PHE A 74 0.79 -1.41 -2.60
C PHE A 74 2.15 -2.00 -3.03
N ARG A 75 2.21 -2.60 -4.21
CA ARG A 75 3.25 -3.51 -4.71
C ARG A 75 4.35 -2.79 -5.51
N LEU A 76 4.24 -1.48 -5.69
CA LEU A 76 5.22 -0.66 -6.40
C LEU A 76 5.69 0.50 -5.53
N SER A 77 6.98 0.83 -5.68
CA SER A 77 7.57 2.10 -5.26
C SER A 77 6.67 3.27 -5.69
N GLY A 78 6.42 4.22 -4.78
CA GLY A 78 5.46 5.32 -5.00
C GLY A 78 5.72 6.13 -6.27
N LEU A 79 6.97 6.15 -6.75
CA LEU A 79 7.36 6.77 -8.02
C LEU A 79 6.70 6.11 -9.24
N GLN A 80 6.66 4.78 -9.30
CA GLN A 80 6.08 4.07 -10.46
C GLN A 80 4.55 4.22 -10.53
N GLU A 81 3.88 4.37 -9.39
CA GLU A 81 2.45 4.70 -9.35
C GLU A 81 2.20 6.16 -9.76
N GLY A 82 3.04 7.10 -9.30
CA GLY A 82 3.03 8.50 -9.76
C GLY A 82 3.19 8.61 -11.28
N VAL A 83 4.19 7.91 -11.86
CA VAL A 83 4.39 7.84 -13.31
C VAL A 83 3.17 7.28 -14.03
N ARG A 84 2.52 6.22 -13.50
CA ARG A 84 1.30 5.66 -14.09
C ARG A 84 0.13 6.65 -14.07
N ILE A 85 -0.06 7.39 -12.98
CA ILE A 85 -1.09 8.44 -12.88
C ILE A 85 -0.85 9.52 -13.93
N VAL A 86 0.40 9.97 -14.11
CA VAL A 86 0.78 10.97 -15.13
C VAL A 86 0.53 10.42 -16.54
N GLN A 87 0.99 9.20 -16.85
CA GLN A 87 0.82 8.56 -18.17
C GLN A 87 -0.66 8.43 -18.56
N VAL A 88 -1.50 7.90 -17.66
CA VAL A 88 -2.92 7.72 -17.95
C VAL A 88 -3.66 9.07 -17.97
N SER A 89 -3.25 10.04 -17.16
CA SER A 89 -3.78 11.40 -17.21
C SER A 89 -3.45 12.11 -18.51
N LEU A 90 -2.22 11.96 -19.01
CA LEU A 90 -1.76 12.52 -20.28
C LEU A 90 -2.53 11.89 -21.45
N MET A 91 -2.70 10.57 -21.43
CA MET A 91 -3.47 9.86 -22.46
C MET A 91 -4.96 10.23 -22.43
N GLY A 92 -5.56 10.40 -21.24
CA GLY A 92 -6.93 10.91 -21.10
C GLY A 92 -7.09 12.33 -21.63
N THR A 93 -6.11 13.19 -21.36
CA THR A 93 -6.06 14.57 -21.89
C THR A 93 -5.94 14.57 -23.41
N ALA A 94 -5.10 13.70 -23.98
CA ALA A 94 -4.91 13.55 -25.42
C ALA A 94 -6.21 13.07 -26.12
N LEU A 95 -6.87 12.05 -25.58
CA LEU A 95 -8.16 11.56 -26.11
C LEU A 95 -9.27 12.63 -26.00
N PHE A 96 -9.32 13.36 -24.89
CA PHE A 96 -10.28 14.45 -24.68
C PHE A 96 -10.07 15.61 -25.68
N ALA A 97 -8.81 16.02 -25.87
CA ALA A 97 -8.45 17.05 -26.86
C ALA A 97 -8.74 16.59 -28.29
N MET A 98 -8.42 15.32 -28.61
CA MET A 98 -8.69 14.71 -29.91
C MET A 98 -10.19 14.66 -30.22
N PHE A 99 -11.01 14.22 -29.26
CA PHE A 99 -12.47 14.20 -29.39
C PHE A 99 -13.03 15.58 -29.74
N PHE A 100 -12.66 16.62 -28.98
CA PHE A 100 -13.16 17.97 -29.23
C PHE A 100 -12.59 18.60 -30.52
N TYR A 101 -11.36 18.27 -30.92
CA TYR A 101 -10.81 18.69 -32.21
C TYR A 101 -11.62 18.14 -33.40
N PHE A 102 -11.97 16.85 -33.37
CA PHE A 102 -12.82 16.26 -34.41
C PHE A 102 -14.25 16.79 -34.35
N ALA A 103 -14.84 16.99 -33.16
CA ALA A 103 -16.17 17.56 -33.00
C ALA A 103 -16.27 18.99 -33.57
N GLN A 104 -15.28 19.86 -33.25
CA GLN A 104 -15.18 21.22 -33.81
C GLN A 104 -15.07 21.20 -35.34
N ARG A 105 -14.30 20.26 -35.91
CA ARG A 105 -14.14 20.12 -37.37
C ARG A 105 -15.40 19.60 -38.07
N ALA A 106 -16.15 18.70 -37.43
CA ALA A 106 -17.39 18.14 -37.98
C ALA A 106 -18.55 19.16 -37.94
N ILE A 107 -18.70 19.86 -36.82
CA ILE A 107 -19.82 20.80 -36.59
C ILE A 107 -19.50 22.20 -37.19
N LYS A 108 -18.24 22.47 -37.54
CA LYS A 108 -17.71 23.78 -38.00
C LYS A 108 -17.88 24.93 -36.99
N ASP A 109 -18.15 24.60 -35.73
CA ASP A 109 -18.27 25.56 -34.63
C ASP A 109 -17.14 25.35 -33.61
N VAL A 110 -16.29 26.37 -33.48
CA VAL A 110 -15.17 26.41 -32.52
C VAL A 110 -15.70 26.44 -31.07
N SER A 111 -16.91 26.95 -30.85
CA SER A 111 -17.57 27.04 -29.53
C SER A 111 -18.08 25.70 -28.98
N VAL A 112 -17.99 24.61 -29.74
CA VAL A 112 -18.31 23.26 -29.22
C VAL A 112 -17.32 22.83 -28.14
N GLY A 113 -16.03 23.12 -28.32
CA GLY A 113 -14.95 22.68 -27.45
C GLY A 113 -14.50 23.70 -26.39
N PRO A 114 -13.78 23.24 -25.34
CA PRO A 114 -13.21 24.12 -24.33
C PRO A 114 -12.00 24.89 -24.87
N PRO A 115 -11.67 26.07 -24.31
CA PRO A 115 -10.43 26.77 -24.64
C PRO A 115 -9.20 25.89 -24.36
N ARG A 116 -8.19 25.91 -25.24
CA ARG A 116 -6.96 25.08 -25.13
C ARG A 116 -6.27 25.17 -23.76
N SER A 117 -6.29 26.36 -23.16
CA SER A 117 -5.79 26.61 -21.80
C SER A 117 -6.52 25.81 -20.71
N VAL A 118 -7.83 25.59 -20.84
CA VAL A 118 -8.61 24.80 -19.87
C VAL A 118 -8.17 23.34 -19.90
N ILE A 119 -7.83 22.81 -21.07
CA ILE A 119 -7.33 21.43 -21.22
C ILE A 119 -6.01 21.25 -20.45
N VAL A 120 -5.10 22.21 -20.55
CA VAL A 120 -3.81 22.18 -19.83
C VAL A 120 -4.01 22.36 -18.32
N ILE A 121 -4.87 23.28 -17.90
CA ILE A 121 -5.16 23.52 -16.48
C ILE A 121 -5.87 22.31 -15.85
N GLU A 122 -6.86 21.71 -16.53
CA GLU A 122 -7.54 20.49 -16.07
C GLU A 122 -6.57 19.34 -15.91
N PHE A 123 -5.68 19.11 -16.88
CA PHE A 123 -4.65 18.08 -16.79
C PHE A 123 -3.78 18.25 -15.53
N LEU A 124 -3.30 19.47 -15.26
CA LEU A 124 -2.49 19.76 -14.09
C LEU A 124 -3.27 19.53 -12.79
N ILE A 125 -4.47 20.11 -12.67
CA ILE A 125 -5.28 20.00 -11.44
C ILE A 125 -5.71 18.55 -11.19
N THR A 126 -6.19 17.82 -12.21
CA THR A 126 -6.57 16.41 -12.08
C THR A 126 -5.37 15.56 -11.66
N THR A 127 -4.21 15.74 -12.30
CA THR A 127 -3.00 14.97 -11.96
C THR A 127 -2.54 15.26 -10.53
N THR A 128 -2.52 16.53 -10.12
CA THR A 128 -2.16 16.94 -8.76
C THR A 128 -3.18 16.43 -7.73
N LEU A 129 -4.48 16.53 -7.99
CA LEU A 129 -5.53 16.14 -7.04
C LEU A 129 -5.59 14.62 -6.85
N LEU A 130 -5.49 13.84 -7.94
CA LEU A 130 -5.38 12.37 -7.88
C LEU A 130 -4.08 11.93 -7.22
N GLY A 131 -2.98 12.66 -7.44
CA GLY A 131 -1.71 12.48 -6.76
C GLY A 131 -1.83 12.71 -5.25
N ILE A 132 -2.29 13.89 -4.83
CA ILE A 132 -2.51 14.23 -3.41
C ILE A 132 -3.43 13.21 -2.74
N ALA A 133 -4.54 12.82 -3.37
CA ALA A 133 -5.46 11.84 -2.80
C ALA A 133 -4.77 10.48 -2.51
N ARG A 134 -3.88 10.03 -3.39
CA ARG A 134 -3.16 8.75 -3.25
C ARG A 134 -1.93 8.85 -2.34
N PHE A 135 -1.13 9.89 -2.46
CA PHE A 135 0.05 10.11 -1.62
C PHE A 135 -0.32 10.49 -0.17
N SER A 136 -1.37 11.28 0.05
CA SER A 136 -1.85 11.61 1.40
C SER A 136 -2.37 10.38 2.14
N LEU A 137 -3.05 9.45 1.46
CA LEU A 137 -3.45 8.16 2.06
C LEU A 137 -2.24 7.30 2.44
N ARG A 138 -1.18 7.26 1.63
CA ARG A 138 0.09 6.59 1.99
C ARG A 138 0.75 7.25 3.19
N LEU A 139 0.85 8.58 3.19
CA LEU A 139 1.46 9.35 4.27
C LEU A 139 0.66 9.19 5.58
N ALA A 140 -0.67 9.28 5.51
CA ALA A 140 -1.58 9.05 6.62
C ALA A 140 -1.60 7.59 7.12
N GLN A 141 -1.19 6.61 6.32
CA GLN A 141 -0.99 5.23 6.79
C GLN A 141 0.39 5.01 7.40
N ALA A 142 1.45 5.62 6.86
CA ALA A 142 2.77 5.61 7.48
C ALA A 142 2.80 6.37 8.82
N TRP A 143 2.09 7.50 8.90
CA TRP A 143 2.02 8.37 10.09
C TRP A 143 0.87 7.95 11.02
N GLY A 144 -0.28 7.53 10.48
CA GLY A 144 -1.37 6.94 11.26
C GLY A 144 -1.01 5.57 11.83
N GLY A 145 -0.16 4.82 11.12
CA GLY A 145 0.56 3.67 11.65
C GLY A 145 1.65 4.01 12.67
N THR A 146 1.78 5.28 13.07
CA THR A 146 2.54 5.75 14.26
C THR A 146 1.59 6.23 15.38
N LEU A 147 0.40 6.77 15.03
CA LEU A 147 -0.60 7.24 16.00
C LEU A 147 -1.49 6.12 16.55
N ALA A 148 -1.89 5.14 15.73
CA ALA A 148 -2.58 3.93 16.19
C ALA A 148 -1.71 3.12 17.17
N LEU A 149 -0.38 3.30 17.13
CA LEU A 149 0.58 2.68 18.07
C LEU A 149 0.58 3.28 19.48
N ARG A 150 -0.29 4.26 19.74
CA ARG A 150 -0.46 4.92 21.05
C ARG A 150 -1.79 4.60 21.73
N SER A 151 -2.69 3.86 21.08
CA SER A 151 -4.06 3.62 21.58
C SER A 151 -4.26 2.28 22.31
N HIS A 152 -3.17 1.57 22.63
CA HIS A 152 -3.21 0.43 23.55
C HIS A 152 -2.39 0.75 24.79
N SER A 153 -3.11 1.14 25.83
CA SER A 153 -2.63 1.40 27.19
C SER A 153 -2.64 0.13 28.07
N GLY A 154 -2.56 -1.04 27.46
CA GLY A 154 -2.23 -2.32 28.11
C GLY A 154 -0.79 -2.74 27.78
N ASP A 155 -0.22 -3.66 28.55
CA ASP A 155 1.20 -4.05 28.47
C ASP A 155 1.54 -4.96 27.26
N TRP A 156 0.98 -4.66 26.10
CA TRP A 156 1.15 -5.47 24.90
C TRP A 156 2.59 -5.34 24.36
N ALA A 157 3.20 -6.47 24.05
CA ALA A 157 4.55 -6.52 23.50
C ALA A 157 4.59 -5.78 22.16
N ARG A 158 5.54 -4.85 22.00
CA ARG A 158 5.75 -4.15 20.73
C ARG A 158 6.47 -5.08 19.77
N THR A 159 5.78 -5.53 18.73
CA THR A 159 6.19 -6.70 17.95
C THR A 159 6.58 -6.35 16.52
N LEU A 160 7.65 -6.93 16.00
CA LEU A 160 7.97 -6.95 14.57
C LEU A 160 7.83 -8.38 14.02
N ILE A 161 7.28 -8.52 12.81
CA ILE A 161 7.24 -9.82 12.12
C ILE A 161 8.41 -9.88 11.13
N VAL A 162 9.34 -10.81 11.35
CA VAL A 162 10.40 -11.13 10.40
C VAL A 162 9.79 -12.00 9.29
N GLY A 163 9.82 -11.52 8.06
CA GLY A 163 9.23 -12.17 6.88
C GLY A 163 7.98 -11.47 6.38
N ALA A 164 8.15 -10.60 5.39
CA ALA A 164 7.09 -9.97 4.61
C ALA A 164 6.62 -10.91 3.48
N GLY A 165 6.34 -12.17 3.83
CA GLY A 165 5.87 -13.22 2.91
C GLY A 165 4.44 -13.67 3.22
N SER A 166 3.98 -14.73 2.54
CA SER A 166 2.65 -15.33 2.78
C SER A 166 2.45 -15.76 4.22
N ALA A 167 3.44 -16.44 4.82
CA ALA A 167 3.39 -16.86 6.23
C ALA A 167 3.28 -15.66 7.19
N GLY A 168 4.00 -14.56 6.92
CA GLY A 168 3.92 -13.34 7.73
C GLY A 168 2.60 -12.59 7.56
N GLU A 169 2.03 -12.57 6.35
CA GLU A 169 0.69 -12.01 6.14
C GLU A 169 -0.38 -12.83 6.87
N LEU A 170 -0.31 -14.16 6.80
CA LEU A 170 -1.23 -15.05 7.51
C LEU A 170 -1.10 -14.91 9.03
N LEU A 171 0.12 -14.85 9.56
CA LEU A 171 0.36 -14.59 10.99
C LEU A 171 -0.21 -13.24 11.42
N LEU A 172 -0.02 -12.17 10.63
CA LEU A 172 -0.62 -10.86 10.91
C LEU A 172 -2.15 -10.91 10.87
N ARG A 173 -2.75 -11.70 9.97
CA ARG A 173 -4.21 -11.87 9.90
C ARG A 173 -4.74 -12.59 11.14
N ASP A 174 -4.04 -13.62 11.65
CA ASP A 174 -4.45 -14.31 12.87
C ASP A 174 -4.32 -13.41 14.11
N LEU A 175 -3.20 -12.69 14.23
CA LEU A 175 -2.98 -11.64 15.24
C LEU A 175 -4.02 -10.50 15.22
N GLN A 176 -4.77 -10.35 14.13
CA GLN A 176 -5.86 -9.37 13.99
C GLN A 176 -7.26 -9.97 14.19
N ARG A 177 -7.39 -11.28 14.41
CA ARG A 177 -8.67 -11.98 14.59
C ARG A 177 -9.10 -12.12 16.05
N SER A 178 -8.16 -12.12 16.99
CA SER A 178 -8.43 -12.18 18.43
C SER A 178 -7.62 -11.13 19.18
N ASP A 179 -8.28 -10.34 20.03
CA ASP A 179 -7.66 -9.41 20.97
C ASP A 179 -7.06 -10.11 22.21
N GLU A 180 -7.20 -11.45 22.32
CA GLU A 180 -6.53 -12.27 23.35
C GLU A 180 -5.00 -12.29 23.19
N HIS A 181 -4.49 -11.89 22.02
CA HIS A 181 -3.07 -11.86 21.73
C HIS A 181 -2.47 -10.51 22.10
N HIS A 182 -1.71 -10.46 23.20
CA HIS A 182 -0.99 -9.27 23.70
C HIS A 182 0.20 -8.82 22.81
N TYR A 183 0.09 -8.93 21.49
CA TYR A 183 1.11 -8.53 20.52
C TYR A 183 0.66 -7.31 19.73
N HIS A 184 1.36 -6.20 19.91
CA HIS A 184 1.12 -4.98 19.19
C HIS A 184 2.09 -4.87 17.99
N VAL A 185 1.68 -5.46 16.86
CA VAL A 185 2.50 -5.53 15.63
C VAL A 185 2.75 -4.14 15.04
N LEU A 186 4.00 -3.69 15.07
CA LEU A 186 4.47 -2.43 14.51
C LEU A 186 4.58 -2.49 12.98
N GLY A 187 5.12 -3.59 12.45
CA GLY A 187 5.50 -3.73 11.05
C GLY A 187 6.20 -5.05 10.75
N PHE A 188 6.66 -5.18 9.51
CA PHE A 188 7.48 -6.30 9.03
C PHE A 188 8.93 -5.90 8.83
N VAL A 189 9.82 -6.89 8.86
CA VAL A 189 11.23 -6.79 8.48
C VAL A 189 11.53 -7.90 7.48
N ASP A 190 12.19 -7.60 6.36
CA ASP A 190 12.44 -8.57 5.29
C ASP A 190 13.66 -8.14 4.47
N ASP A 191 14.55 -9.07 4.13
CA ASP A 191 15.79 -8.74 3.41
C ASP A 191 15.57 -8.41 1.92
N GLN A 192 14.38 -8.63 1.35
CA GLN A 192 14.09 -8.29 -0.05
C GLN A 192 13.84 -6.77 -0.23
N PRO A 193 14.72 -6.01 -0.91
CA PRO A 193 14.60 -4.56 -1.01
C PRO A 193 13.34 -4.08 -1.76
N SER A 194 12.81 -4.93 -2.65
CA SER A 194 11.55 -4.71 -3.37
C SER A 194 10.32 -4.58 -2.46
N LYS A 195 10.42 -5.03 -1.20
CA LYS A 195 9.34 -4.97 -0.21
C LYS A 195 9.44 -3.75 0.71
N TRP A 196 10.58 -3.08 0.82
CA TRP A 196 10.75 -1.98 1.79
C TRP A 196 9.80 -0.82 1.49
N GLY A 197 9.15 -0.28 2.52
CA GLY A 197 8.13 0.76 2.38
C GLY A 197 6.80 0.30 1.75
N THR A 198 6.66 -0.97 1.35
CA THR A 198 5.35 -1.56 1.01
C THR A 198 4.55 -1.85 2.29
N THR A 199 3.27 -2.20 2.15
CA THR A 199 2.41 -2.58 3.28
C THR A 199 1.75 -3.93 3.06
N ILE A 200 1.78 -4.78 4.08
CA ILE A 200 1.14 -6.11 4.12
C ILE A 200 0.12 -6.09 5.27
N GLY A 201 -1.13 -6.51 5.03
CA GLY A 201 -2.22 -6.42 6.03
C GLY A 201 -2.49 -5.01 6.60
N GLY A 202 -1.98 -3.96 5.94
CA GLY A 202 -1.99 -2.58 6.46
C GLY A 202 -0.92 -2.27 7.52
N ARG A 203 0.11 -3.11 7.66
CA ARG A 203 1.34 -2.82 8.42
C ARG A 203 2.52 -2.63 7.44
N PRO A 204 3.43 -1.66 7.67
CA PRO A 204 4.54 -1.38 6.76
C PRO A 204 5.67 -2.41 6.87
N VAL A 205 6.43 -2.60 5.80
CA VAL A 205 7.76 -3.25 5.84
C VAL A 205 8.81 -2.16 6.11
N LEU A 206 9.48 -2.25 7.26
CA LEU A 206 10.26 -1.14 7.84
C LEU A 206 11.74 -1.11 7.43
N GLY A 207 12.27 -2.20 6.87
CA GLY A 207 13.68 -2.33 6.48
C GLY A 207 14.15 -3.78 6.37
N SER A 208 15.47 -3.96 6.30
CA SER A 208 16.14 -5.28 6.34
C SER A 208 16.34 -5.79 7.76
N LEU A 209 16.79 -7.04 7.91
CA LEU A 209 17.19 -7.58 9.21
C LEU A 209 18.37 -6.81 9.84
N ASP A 210 19.24 -6.21 9.03
CA ASP A 210 20.35 -5.39 9.51
C ASP A 210 19.90 -4.02 10.07
N ASP A 211 18.69 -3.56 9.74
CA ASP A 211 18.09 -2.36 10.33
C ASP A 211 17.56 -2.60 11.76
N LEU A 212 17.52 -3.85 12.26
CA LEU A 212 16.93 -4.20 13.56
C LEU A 212 17.44 -3.35 14.74
N PRO A 213 18.74 -3.06 14.93
CA PRO A 213 19.21 -2.21 16.04
C PRO A 213 18.62 -0.79 15.99
N ARG A 214 18.49 -0.21 14.78
CA ARG A 214 17.89 1.11 14.57
C ARG A 214 16.37 1.07 14.81
N LEU A 215 15.70 0.03 14.32
CA LEU A 215 14.26 -0.14 14.48
C LEU A 215 13.86 -0.43 15.93
N ALA A 216 14.60 -1.28 16.63
CA ALA A 216 14.38 -1.62 18.03
C ALA A 216 14.42 -0.38 18.92
N ARG A 217 15.47 0.43 18.81
CA ARG A 217 15.61 1.69 19.57
C ARG A 217 14.53 2.71 19.20
N ARG A 218 14.28 2.93 17.90
CA ARG A 218 13.31 3.94 17.42
C ARG A 218 11.87 3.62 17.78
N TRP A 219 11.46 2.36 17.67
CA TRP A 219 10.08 1.93 17.86
C TRP A 219 9.82 1.26 19.21
N GLN A 220 10.87 1.10 20.04
CA GLN A 220 10.82 0.42 21.34
C GLN A 220 10.22 -0.99 21.20
N VAL A 221 10.78 -1.76 20.25
CA VAL A 221 10.41 -3.15 20.00
C VAL A 221 10.75 -3.96 21.26
N LYS A 222 9.83 -4.82 21.69
CA LYS A 222 10.06 -5.83 22.73
C LYS A 222 10.20 -7.23 22.14
N GLN A 223 9.50 -7.53 21.04
CA GLN A 223 9.38 -8.89 20.50
C GLN A 223 9.57 -9.01 18.97
N LEU A 224 10.15 -10.11 18.53
CA LEU A 224 10.25 -10.53 17.13
C LEU A 224 9.51 -11.85 16.87
N LEU A 225 8.70 -11.91 15.82
CA LEU A 225 8.02 -13.13 15.38
C LEU A 225 8.56 -13.56 14.02
N PHE A 226 9.22 -14.73 13.97
CA PHE A 226 9.86 -15.22 12.76
C PHE A 226 8.88 -16.03 11.91
N ALA A 227 8.39 -15.40 10.84
CA ALA A 227 7.63 -15.99 9.75
C ALA A 227 8.51 -16.26 8.51
N ILE A 228 9.82 -16.46 8.70
CA ILE A 228 10.76 -17.01 7.69
C ILE A 228 11.32 -18.36 8.18
N PRO A 229 10.56 -19.46 8.08
CA PRO A 229 11.01 -20.78 8.53
C PRO A 229 12.18 -21.38 7.72
N ARG A 230 12.50 -20.79 6.55
CA ARG A 230 13.68 -21.13 5.73
C ARG A 230 14.71 -20.00 5.69
N LEU A 231 14.99 -19.36 6.83
CA LEU A 231 16.14 -18.45 6.95
C LEU A 231 17.43 -19.28 7.02
N ALA A 232 18.48 -18.88 6.29
CA ALA A 232 19.76 -19.59 6.31
C ALA A 232 20.32 -19.63 7.75
N PRO A 233 20.88 -20.76 8.25
CA PRO A 233 21.31 -20.89 9.64
C PRO A 233 22.27 -19.78 10.11
N GLU A 234 23.18 -19.34 9.24
CA GLU A 234 24.18 -18.30 9.50
C GLU A 234 23.55 -16.89 9.50
N ARG A 235 22.41 -16.71 8.83
CA ARG A 235 21.62 -15.47 8.89
C ARG A 235 20.72 -15.48 10.13
N LEU A 236 20.12 -16.62 10.47
CA LEU A 236 19.33 -16.77 11.69
C LEU A 236 20.18 -16.52 12.93
N ARG A 237 21.34 -17.17 13.09
CA ARG A 237 22.27 -16.94 14.21
C ARG A 237 22.60 -15.46 14.39
N ARG A 238 23.11 -14.79 13.34
CA ARG A 238 23.42 -13.34 13.39
C ARG A 238 22.24 -12.47 13.82
N VAL A 239 21.02 -12.81 13.42
CA VAL A 239 19.82 -12.07 13.86
C VAL A 239 19.51 -12.36 15.33
N LEU A 240 19.66 -13.60 15.79
CA LEU A 240 19.46 -13.97 17.19
C LEU A 240 20.52 -13.36 18.12
N ASP A 241 21.78 -13.28 17.69
CA ASP A 241 22.85 -12.55 18.37
C ASP A 241 22.45 -11.07 18.53
N THR A 242 21.95 -10.46 17.45
CA THR A 242 21.39 -9.10 17.46
C THR A 242 20.18 -8.96 18.40
N CYS A 243 19.32 -9.99 18.51
CA CYS A 243 18.20 -10.00 19.47
C CYS A 243 18.71 -10.04 20.91
N ALA A 244 19.73 -10.85 21.20
CA ALA A 244 20.32 -10.99 22.52
C ALA A 244 21.01 -9.68 22.98
N GLU A 245 21.80 -9.04 22.11
CA GLU A 245 22.41 -7.72 22.38
C GLU A 245 21.35 -6.65 22.71
N LEU A 246 20.22 -6.68 22.00
CA LEU A 246 19.12 -5.73 22.15
C LEU A 246 18.10 -6.13 23.23
N LYS A 247 18.26 -7.29 23.87
CA LYS A 247 17.30 -7.90 24.82
C LYS A 247 15.87 -7.98 24.27
N LEU A 248 15.74 -8.44 23.03
CA LEU A 248 14.46 -8.67 22.36
C LEU A 248 14.01 -10.11 22.56
N ASP A 249 12.77 -10.29 23.01
CA ASP A 249 12.13 -11.60 23.03
C ASP A 249 11.85 -12.05 21.59
N TYR A 250 11.84 -13.35 21.34
CA TYR A 250 11.54 -13.86 20.00
C TYR A 250 10.83 -15.22 20.01
N LYS A 251 9.95 -15.42 19.02
CA LYS A 251 9.29 -16.71 18.76
C LYS A 251 9.38 -17.04 17.28
N ILE A 252 9.49 -18.33 16.96
CA ILE A 252 9.62 -18.81 15.58
C ILE A 252 8.39 -19.64 15.20
N LEU A 253 7.91 -19.45 13.97
CA LEU A 253 6.89 -20.31 13.37
C LEU A 253 7.58 -21.56 12.79
N PRO A 254 7.29 -22.79 13.27
CA PRO A 254 7.99 -23.98 12.83
C PRO A 254 7.74 -24.32 11.35
N VAL A 255 8.74 -24.95 10.72
CA VAL A 255 8.76 -25.24 9.26
C VAL A 255 7.56 -26.08 8.79
N SER A 256 7.05 -26.97 9.64
CA SER A 256 5.88 -27.82 9.38
C SER A 256 4.60 -27.01 9.11
N PHE A 257 4.40 -25.89 9.82
CA PHE A 257 3.19 -25.08 9.71
C PHE A 257 3.23 -24.11 8.51
N ALA A 258 4.42 -23.82 7.98
CA ALA A 258 4.65 -22.89 6.86
C ALA A 258 3.83 -23.16 5.59
N TYR A 259 3.39 -24.41 5.39
CA TYR A 259 2.63 -24.86 4.22
C TYR A 259 1.10 -24.86 4.41
N LEU A 260 0.60 -24.57 5.62
CA LEU A 260 -0.84 -24.50 5.91
C LEU A 260 -1.42 -23.20 5.35
N HIS A 261 -1.81 -23.22 4.08
CA HIS A 261 -2.25 -22.03 3.33
C HIS A 261 -3.45 -21.29 3.97
N ASP A 262 -4.28 -21.98 4.75
CA ASP A 262 -5.49 -21.42 5.41
C ASP A 262 -5.55 -21.65 6.94
N ARG A 263 -4.50 -22.21 7.57
CA ARG A 263 -4.53 -22.60 9.00
C ARG A 263 -3.22 -22.31 9.75
N LEU A 264 -2.76 -21.07 9.70
CA LEU A 264 -1.72 -20.57 10.59
C LEU A 264 -2.36 -19.89 11.80
N SER A 265 -1.89 -20.25 13.01
CA SER A 265 -2.27 -19.58 14.25
C SER A 265 -1.08 -19.12 15.07
N VAL A 266 -1.24 -18.02 15.79
CA VAL A 266 -0.31 -17.47 16.78
C VAL A 266 0.05 -18.50 17.87
N SER A 267 -0.90 -19.38 18.21
CA SER A 267 -0.68 -20.51 19.13
C SER A 267 0.39 -21.52 18.66
N MET A 268 0.76 -21.50 17.38
CA MET A 268 1.80 -22.37 16.79
C MET A 268 3.21 -21.79 16.89
N LEU A 269 3.36 -20.57 17.41
CA LEU A 269 4.66 -19.95 17.66
C LEU A 269 5.35 -20.61 18.85
N GLN A 270 6.58 -21.05 18.63
CA GLN A 270 7.40 -21.68 19.66
C GLN A 270 8.52 -20.71 20.09
N ASP A 271 8.80 -20.70 21.40
CA ASP A 271 10.04 -20.14 21.92
C ASP A 271 11.20 -21.01 21.44
N LEU A 272 12.32 -20.40 21.05
CA LEU A 272 13.47 -21.16 20.57
C LEU A 272 14.36 -21.54 21.75
N ALA A 273 14.65 -22.83 21.90
CA ALA A 273 15.60 -23.28 22.90
C ALA A 273 17.05 -23.11 22.37
N PRO A 274 18.05 -22.79 23.20
CA PRO A 274 19.46 -22.75 22.77
C PRO A 274 19.92 -24.03 22.07
N GLU A 275 19.34 -25.17 22.43
CA GLU A 275 19.62 -26.50 21.89
C GLU A 275 19.15 -26.65 20.43
N ASP A 276 18.12 -25.91 19.99
CA ASP A 276 17.63 -25.93 18.61
C ASP A 276 18.65 -25.34 17.61
N LEU A 277 19.60 -24.51 18.11
CA LEU A 277 20.70 -23.96 17.33
C LEU A 277 21.82 -24.98 17.06
N LEU A 278 21.81 -26.11 17.77
CA LEU A 278 22.73 -27.25 17.64
C LEU A 278 22.15 -28.34 16.73
N SER A 279 21.34 -27.95 15.73
CA SER A 279 20.69 -28.84 14.77
C SER A 279 21.66 -29.92 14.26
N ARG A 280 21.40 -31.17 14.67
CA ARG A 280 22.30 -32.32 14.51
C ARG A 280 22.80 -32.42 13.07
N THR A 281 24.11 -32.42 12.86
CA THR A 281 24.70 -32.97 11.65
C THR A 281 24.15 -34.39 11.49
N PRO A 282 23.53 -34.73 10.34
CA PRO A 282 23.05 -36.09 10.14
C PRO A 282 24.25 -37.02 10.17
N VAL A 283 24.29 -37.91 11.16
CA VAL A 283 25.30 -38.97 11.23
C VAL A 283 25.08 -39.83 9.99
N ARG A 284 26.04 -39.79 9.06
CA ARG A 284 26.10 -40.76 7.98
C ARG A 284 26.39 -42.11 8.63
N PHE A 285 25.40 -42.99 8.63
CA PHE A 285 25.66 -44.40 8.85
C PHE A 285 26.53 -44.90 7.71
N ASP A 286 27.73 -45.37 8.04
CA ASP A 286 28.61 -46.00 7.08
C ASP A 286 28.10 -47.43 6.85
N ALA A 287 27.62 -47.71 5.64
CA ALA A 287 27.03 -49.00 5.28
C ALA A 287 28.13 -49.98 4.83
N GLY A 288 29.12 -50.18 5.71
CA GLY A 288 30.41 -50.78 5.39
C GLY A 288 30.88 -51.87 6.35
N GLU A 289 29.97 -52.59 7.03
CA GLU A 289 30.33 -53.77 7.83
C GLU A 289 29.12 -54.73 8.05
N ILE A 290 28.87 -55.59 7.06
CA ILE A 290 28.25 -56.94 7.20
C ILE A 290 28.91 -57.85 6.16
#